data_AF-A0A8I6R9T7-F1
#
_entry.id   AF-A0A8I6R9T7-F1
#
_cell.length_a   1.000
_cell.length_b   1.000
_cell.length_c   1.000
_cell.angle_alpha   90.00
_cell.angle_beta   90.00
_cell.angle_gamma   90.00
#
_symmetry.space_group_name_H-M   'P 1'
#
loop_
_entity.id
_entity.type
_entity.pdbx_description
1 polymer ?
#
loop_
_entity_poly.entity_id
_entity_poly.type
_entity_poly.pdbx_seq_one_letter_code
_entity_poly.pdbx_strand_id
1 'polypeptide(L)'
;MDNNSPLYLAHQNGRNADNHMKLRQYDAAVACHVKASEWLSQAMNLTKYSKALESLQLQYQYHLKQTDLINAKKLRQEIQRELLELKKRKRMEKRSLSVIEQKDQELQMAILKTIEEADSLLGMLRPKADSDDGEDKVQESSTSFMKHPKDEKMVMEELKTVNAQLRLLINDLISQLDASRREVESLKTRLKLYETEAIPDLAPLEMPHFDYSTL
;
A
#
# COMPACT_ATOMS: atom_id res chain seq x y z
N MET A 1 4.31 -57.10 -14.95
CA MET A 1 3.77 -55.75 -15.21
C MET A 1 4.98 -54.83 -15.19
N ASP A 2 5.38 -54.32 -16.36
CA ASP A 2 6.62 -53.55 -16.48
C ASP A 2 6.43 -52.17 -15.84
N ASN A 3 6.90 -52.03 -14.60
CA ASN A 3 6.81 -50.81 -13.79
C ASN A 3 7.59 -49.61 -14.37
N ASN A 4 8.16 -49.75 -15.58
CA ASN A 4 8.92 -48.74 -16.29
C ASN A 4 8.29 -48.36 -17.64
N SER A 5 7.06 -48.80 -17.93
CA SER A 5 6.37 -48.39 -19.16
C SER A 5 6.17 -46.86 -19.19
N PRO A 6 6.41 -46.16 -20.33
CA PRO A 6 6.22 -44.71 -20.43
C PRO A 6 4.82 -44.25 -19.99
N LEU A 7 3.79 -45.02 -20.30
CA LEU A 7 2.42 -44.72 -19.87
C LEU A 7 2.24 -44.81 -18.35
N TYR A 8 2.89 -45.80 -17.71
CA TYR A 8 2.87 -45.92 -16.25
C TYR A 8 3.57 -44.74 -15.58
N LEU A 9 4.75 -44.34 -16.09
CA LEU A 9 5.49 -43.18 -15.59
C LEU A 9 4.70 -41.88 -15.75
N ALA A 10 3.96 -41.71 -16.85
CA ALA A 10 3.07 -40.56 -17.03
C ALA A 10 2.00 -40.49 -15.95
N HIS A 11 1.28 -41.59 -15.69
CA HIS A 11 0.25 -41.63 -14.65
C HIS A 11 0.82 -41.46 -13.24
N GLN A 12 2.00 -42.03 -12.95
CA GLN A 12 2.69 -41.83 -11.68
C GLN A 12 3.01 -40.35 -11.45
N ASN A 13 3.53 -39.66 -12.47
CA ASN A 13 3.79 -38.23 -12.40
C ASN A 13 2.49 -37.41 -12.24
N GLY A 14 1.39 -37.83 -12.85
CA GLY A 14 0.06 -37.24 -12.61
C GLY A 14 -0.36 -37.28 -11.15
N ARG A 15 -0.22 -38.45 -10.50
CA ARG A 15 -0.53 -38.60 -9.06
C ARG A 15 0.38 -37.76 -8.17
N ASN A 16 1.66 -37.68 -8.53
CA ASN A 16 2.62 -36.84 -7.80
C ASN A 16 2.27 -35.36 -7.94
N ALA A 17 1.84 -34.91 -9.13
CA ALA A 17 1.38 -33.55 -9.35
C ALA A 17 0.19 -33.21 -8.45
N ASP A 18 -0.79 -34.11 -8.33
CA ASP A 18 -1.95 -33.92 -7.44
C ASP A 18 -1.53 -33.78 -5.96
N ASN A 19 -0.52 -34.54 -5.53
CA ASN A 19 0.03 -34.43 -4.18
C ASN A 19 0.74 -33.08 -3.96
N HIS A 20 1.57 -32.63 -4.91
CA HIS A 20 2.19 -31.31 -4.85
C HIS A 20 1.15 -30.18 -4.87
N MET A 21 0.04 -30.35 -5.59
CA MET A 21 -1.08 -29.41 -5.59
C MET A 21 -1.75 -29.29 -4.22
N LYS A 22 -1.95 -30.41 -3.51
CA LYS A 22 -2.46 -30.40 -2.11
C LYS A 22 -1.52 -29.66 -1.16
N LEU A 23 -0.22 -29.78 -1.38
CA LEU A 23 0.82 -29.08 -0.61
C LEU A 23 1.07 -27.63 -1.06
N ARG A 24 0.30 -27.12 -2.04
CA ARG A 24 0.47 -25.78 -2.66
C ARG A 24 1.86 -25.54 -3.25
N GLN A 25 2.55 -26.60 -3.63
CA GLN A 25 3.85 -26.54 -4.31
C GLN A 25 3.62 -26.49 -5.82
N TYR A 26 3.19 -25.33 -6.32
CA TYR A 26 2.78 -25.16 -7.72
C TYR A 26 3.90 -25.47 -8.71
N ASP A 27 5.14 -25.05 -8.44
CA ASP A 27 6.29 -25.28 -9.33
C ASP A 27 6.63 -26.78 -9.47
N ALA A 28 6.57 -27.52 -8.36
CA ALA A 28 6.79 -28.96 -8.36
C ALA A 28 5.65 -29.69 -9.11
N ALA A 29 4.41 -29.25 -8.93
CA ALA A 29 3.26 -29.81 -9.64
C ALA A 29 3.36 -29.59 -11.17
N VAL A 30 3.77 -28.40 -11.60
CA VAL A 30 4.04 -28.10 -13.01
C VAL A 30 5.13 -29.02 -13.56
N ALA A 31 6.26 -29.16 -12.85
CA ALA A 31 7.34 -30.03 -13.27
C ALA A 31 6.88 -31.49 -13.45
N CYS A 32 5.99 -31.98 -12.58
CA CYS A 32 5.40 -33.31 -12.71
C CYS A 32 4.49 -33.44 -13.96
N HIS A 33 3.66 -32.44 -14.27
CA HIS A 33 2.83 -32.48 -15.48
C HIS A 33 3.63 -32.35 -16.78
N VAL A 34 4.72 -31.59 -16.77
CA VAL A 34 5.66 -31.52 -17.90
C VAL A 34 6.34 -32.88 -18.11
N LYS A 35 6.84 -33.51 -17.05
CA LYS A 35 7.39 -34.88 -17.15
C LYS A 35 6.35 -35.89 -17.64
N ALA A 36 5.09 -35.78 -17.19
CA ALA A 36 4.02 -36.65 -17.66
C ALA A 36 3.76 -36.48 -19.16
N SER A 37 3.79 -35.26 -19.69
CA SER A 37 3.59 -34.99 -21.11
C SER A 37 4.76 -35.49 -21.98
N GLU A 38 5.99 -35.43 -21.47
CA GLU A 38 7.17 -36.04 -22.10
C GLU A 38 7.03 -37.56 -22.22
N TRP A 39 6.64 -38.24 -21.12
CA TRP A 39 6.42 -39.69 -21.14
C TRP A 39 5.26 -40.11 -22.04
N LEU A 40 4.18 -39.33 -22.10
CA LEU A 40 3.08 -39.55 -23.04
C LEU A 40 3.51 -39.38 -24.49
N SER A 41 4.40 -38.41 -24.77
CA SER A 41 4.97 -38.22 -26.12
C SER A 41 5.81 -39.43 -26.53
N GLN A 42 6.56 -40.01 -25.61
CA GLN A 42 7.28 -41.27 -25.87
C GLN A 42 6.31 -42.45 -26.07
N ALA A 43 5.24 -42.54 -25.28
CA ALA A 43 4.21 -43.56 -25.45
C ALA A 43 3.51 -43.46 -26.82
N MET A 44 3.26 -42.25 -27.31
CA MET A 44 2.70 -41.99 -28.65
C MET A 44 3.58 -42.53 -29.77
N ASN A 45 4.90 -42.41 -29.64
CA ASN A 45 5.84 -42.92 -30.65
C ASN A 45 5.93 -44.45 -30.67
N LEU A 46 5.56 -45.12 -29.58
CA LEU A 46 5.60 -46.58 -29.47
C LEU A 46 4.31 -47.26 -29.93
N THR A 47 3.18 -46.57 -29.87
CA THR A 47 1.89 -47.14 -30.30
C THR A 47 1.74 -47.13 -31.82
N LYS A 48 1.20 -48.22 -32.36
CA LYS A 48 0.83 -48.34 -33.78
C LYS A 48 -0.68 -48.26 -34.01
N TYR A 49 -1.46 -48.18 -32.93
CA TYR A 49 -2.92 -48.25 -32.97
C TYR A 49 -3.54 -46.85 -32.94
N SER A 50 -4.34 -46.51 -33.95
CA SER A 50 -4.92 -45.16 -34.14
C SER A 50 -5.71 -44.68 -32.92
N LYS A 51 -6.65 -45.48 -32.39
CA LYS A 51 -7.47 -45.03 -31.25
C LYS A 51 -6.65 -44.87 -29.96
N ALA A 52 -5.58 -45.64 -29.79
CA ALA A 52 -4.67 -45.45 -28.66
C ALA A 52 -3.87 -44.17 -28.82
N LEU A 53 -3.42 -43.85 -30.03
CA LEU A 53 -2.72 -42.59 -30.32
C LEU A 53 -3.62 -41.38 -30.03
N GLU A 54 -4.88 -41.41 -30.47
CA GLU A 54 -5.87 -40.36 -30.16
C GLU A 54 -6.07 -40.19 -28.65
N SER A 55 -6.20 -41.30 -27.91
CA SER A 55 -6.34 -41.25 -26.45
C SER A 55 -5.10 -40.65 -25.76
N LEU A 56 -3.89 -41.04 -26.19
CA LEU A 56 -2.65 -40.49 -25.65
C LEU A 56 -2.49 -39.01 -25.98
N GLN A 57 -2.91 -38.57 -27.16
CA GLN A 57 -2.89 -37.17 -27.56
C GLN A 57 -3.83 -36.32 -26.69
N LEU A 58 -5.03 -36.82 -26.37
CA LEU A 58 -5.94 -36.16 -25.43
C LEU A 58 -5.33 -36.05 -24.03
N GLN A 59 -4.67 -37.10 -23.54
CA GLN A 59 -3.98 -37.06 -22.24
C GLN A 59 -2.80 -36.09 -22.23
N TYR A 60 -2.04 -36.02 -23.34
CA TYR A 60 -0.95 -35.05 -23.50
C TYR A 60 -1.48 -33.62 -23.42
N GLN A 61 -2.54 -33.31 -24.18
CA GLN A 61 -3.20 -32.01 -24.14
C GLN A 61 -3.77 -31.67 -22.76
N TYR A 62 -4.31 -32.68 -22.05
CA TYR A 62 -4.77 -32.50 -20.67
C TYR A 62 -3.63 -32.00 -19.77
N HIS A 63 -2.44 -32.61 -19.83
CA HIS A 63 -1.31 -32.20 -18.99
C HIS A 63 -0.76 -30.81 -19.34
N LEU A 64 -0.82 -30.41 -20.61
CA LEU A 64 -0.50 -29.04 -21.01
C LEU A 64 -1.49 -28.04 -20.39
N LYS A 65 -2.80 -28.29 -20.56
CA LYS A 65 -3.84 -27.43 -19.97
C LYS A 65 -3.77 -27.38 -18.44
N GLN A 66 -3.42 -28.50 -17.78
CA GLN A 66 -3.22 -28.52 -16.34
C GLN A 66 -2.04 -27.64 -15.91
N THR A 67 -0.95 -27.64 -16.68
CA THR A 67 0.20 -26.77 -16.42
C THR A 67 -0.21 -25.29 -16.44
N ASP A 68 -0.98 -24.88 -17.46
CA ASP A 68 -1.48 -23.50 -17.57
C ASP A 68 -2.40 -23.12 -16.41
N LEU A 69 -3.33 -24.02 -16.05
CA LEU A 69 -4.24 -23.82 -14.92
C LEU A 69 -3.49 -23.65 -13.60
N ILE A 70 -2.43 -24.44 -13.40
CA ILE A 70 -1.62 -24.40 -12.19
C ILE A 70 -0.80 -23.11 -12.13
N ASN A 71 -0.23 -22.67 -13.25
CA ASN A 71 0.47 -21.39 -13.35
C ASN A 71 -0.47 -20.21 -13.05
N ALA A 72 -1.69 -20.22 -13.58
CA ALA A 72 -2.69 -19.20 -13.26
C ALA A 72 -3.05 -19.20 -11.76
N LYS A 73 -3.19 -20.38 -11.14
CA LYS A 73 -3.42 -20.50 -9.70
C LYS A 73 -2.24 -19.97 -8.87
N LYS A 74 -1.00 -20.26 -9.28
CA LYS A 74 0.23 -19.74 -8.64
C LYS A 74 0.23 -18.21 -8.65
N LEU A 75 0.02 -17.61 -9.82
CA LEU A 75 -0.01 -16.15 -9.99
C LEU A 75 -1.10 -15.50 -9.12
N ARG A 76 -2.31 -16.08 -9.10
CA ARG A 76 -3.40 -15.60 -8.25
C ARG A 76 -3.01 -15.59 -6.76
N GLN A 77 -2.32 -16.63 -6.30
CA GLN A 77 -1.88 -16.72 -4.91
C GLN A 77 -0.80 -15.67 -4.58
N GLU A 78 0.12 -15.43 -5.50
CA GLU A 78 1.18 -14.43 -5.35
C GLU A 78 0.60 -13.01 -5.24
N ILE A 79 -0.29 -12.64 -6.16
CA ILE A 79 -1.02 -11.36 -6.11
C ILE A 79 -1.79 -11.20 -4.79
N GLN A 80 -2.46 -12.26 -4.33
CA GLN A 80 -3.17 -12.22 -3.05
C GLN A 80 -2.23 -12.01 -1.85
N ARG A 81 -1.04 -12.63 -1.89
CA ARG A 81 -0.02 -12.47 -0.83
C ARG A 81 0.49 -11.03 -0.80
N GLU A 82 0.87 -10.47 -1.94
CA GLU A 82 1.34 -9.08 -2.03
C GLU A 82 0.27 -8.08 -1.56
N LEU A 83 -0.99 -8.30 -1.96
CA LEU A 83 -2.10 -7.45 -1.52
C LEU A 83 -2.28 -7.47 0.00
N LEU A 84 -2.12 -8.64 0.63
CA LEU A 84 -2.17 -8.78 2.08
C LEU A 84 -0.99 -8.07 2.75
N GLU A 85 0.21 -8.17 2.20
CA GLU A 85 1.40 -7.47 2.70
C GLU A 85 1.26 -5.95 2.59
N LEU A 86 0.76 -5.44 1.47
CA LEU A 86 0.47 -4.01 1.29
C LEU A 86 -0.57 -3.50 2.29
N LYS A 87 -1.63 -4.29 2.53
CA LYS A 87 -2.63 -3.96 3.57
C LYS A 87 -2.02 -3.92 4.97
N LYS A 88 -1.12 -4.86 5.29
CA LYS A 88 -0.38 -4.86 6.57
C LYS A 88 0.52 -3.63 6.68
N ARG A 89 1.28 -3.29 5.64
CA ARG A 89 2.14 -2.10 5.60
C ARG A 89 1.35 -0.82 5.84
N LYS A 90 0.24 -0.63 5.12
CA LYS A 90 -0.66 0.53 5.31
C LYS A 90 -1.23 0.61 6.73
N ARG A 91 -1.54 -0.52 7.37
CA ARG A 91 -2.01 -0.53 8.77
C ARG A 91 -0.91 -0.11 9.75
N MET A 92 0.33 -0.57 9.53
CA MET A 92 1.47 -0.19 10.37
C MET A 92 1.80 1.30 10.21
N GLU A 93 1.77 1.82 8.98
CA GLU A 93 1.97 3.23 8.68
C GLU A 93 0.92 4.12 9.35
N LYS A 94 -0.36 3.75 9.26
CA LYS A 94 -1.45 4.44 9.98
C LYS A 94 -1.23 4.47 11.49
N ARG A 95 -0.79 3.35 12.08
CA ARG A 95 -0.45 3.29 13.51
C ARG A 95 0.74 4.18 13.85
N SER A 96 1.75 4.24 12.98
CA SER A 96 2.90 5.13 13.17
C SER A 96 2.48 6.60 13.13
N LEU A 97 1.63 6.99 12.18
CA LEU A 97 1.11 8.35 12.08
C LEU A 97 0.31 8.73 13.34
N SER A 98 -0.58 7.85 13.83
CA SER A 98 -1.32 8.11 15.06
C SER A 98 -0.43 8.27 16.29
N VAL A 99 0.69 7.55 16.35
CA VAL A 99 1.66 7.68 17.45
C VAL A 99 2.43 9.01 17.36
N ILE A 100 2.75 9.46 16.14
CA ILE A 100 3.39 10.77 15.94
C ILE A 100 2.43 11.90 16.32
N GLU A 101 1.16 11.80 15.91
CA GLU A 101 0.11 12.76 16.30
C GLU A 101 -0.08 12.85 17.82
N GLN A 102 -0.07 11.71 18.53
CA GLN A 102 -0.16 11.68 19.99
C GLN A 102 1.04 12.37 20.66
N LYS A 103 2.26 12.11 20.15
CA LYS A 103 3.48 12.77 20.68
C LYS A 103 3.49 14.27 20.43
N ASP A 104 2.96 14.71 19.28
CA ASP A 104 2.86 16.13 18.95
C ASP A 104 1.86 16.84 19.89
N GLN A 105 0.73 16.18 20.20
CA GLN A 105 -0.24 16.67 21.18
C GLN A 105 0.35 16.73 22.60
N GLU A 106 1.10 15.70 23.03
CA GLU A 106 1.80 15.72 24.32
C GLU A 106 2.83 16.86 24.39
N LEU A 107 3.59 17.09 23.32
CA LEU A 107 4.56 18.17 23.25
C LEU A 107 3.88 19.54 23.33
N GLN A 108 2.77 19.75 22.61
CA GLN A 108 1.99 20.98 22.68
C GLN A 108 1.48 21.26 24.09
N MET A 109 0.94 20.24 24.77
CA MET A 109 0.48 20.36 26.16
C MET A 109 1.62 20.69 27.12
N ALA A 110 2.80 20.08 26.95
CA ALA A 110 3.96 20.38 27.76
C ALA A 110 4.42 21.83 27.59
N ILE A 111 4.47 22.33 26.34
CA ILE A 111 4.84 23.72 26.04
C ILE A 111 3.87 24.70 26.71
N LEU A 112 2.56 24.50 26.56
CA LEU A 112 1.55 25.36 27.17
C LEU A 112 1.69 25.39 28.69
N LYS A 113 1.91 24.23 29.31
CA LYS A 113 2.14 24.13 30.75
C LYS A 113 3.40 24.88 31.20
N THR A 114 4.50 24.77 30.45
CA THR A 114 5.72 25.52 30.75
C THR A 114 5.51 27.04 30.64
N ILE A 115 4.70 27.50 29.68
CA ILE A 115 4.34 28.91 29.56
C ILE A 115 3.53 29.36 30.78
N GLU A 116 2.50 28.61 31.18
CA GLU A 116 1.69 28.92 32.36
C GLU A 116 2.53 28.97 33.64
N GLU A 117 3.45 28.01 33.81
CA GLU A 117 4.39 27.98 34.95
C GLU A 117 5.31 29.22 34.94
N ALA A 118 5.83 29.61 33.77
CA ALA A 118 6.67 30.80 33.63
C ALA A 118 5.89 32.10 33.90
N ASP A 119 4.65 32.21 33.43
CA ASP A 119 3.77 33.35 33.68
C ASP A 119 3.40 33.46 35.17
N SER A 120 3.18 32.33 35.84
CA SER A 120 2.95 32.30 37.29
C SER A 120 4.16 32.84 38.06
N LEU A 121 5.38 32.43 37.69
CA LEU A 121 6.62 32.94 38.26
C LEU A 121 6.80 34.45 37.99
N LEU A 122 6.49 34.92 36.78
CA LEU A 122 6.49 36.35 36.45
C LEU A 122 5.48 37.14 37.29
N GLY A 123 4.30 36.56 37.58
CA GLY A 123 3.30 37.13 38.48
C GLY A 123 3.81 37.26 39.93
N MET A 124 4.62 36.31 40.40
CA MET A 124 5.26 36.37 41.71
C MET A 124 6.41 37.39 41.78
N LEU A 125 7.08 37.64 40.65
CA LEU A 125 8.15 38.63 40.51
C LEU A 125 7.64 40.04 40.22
N ARG A 126 6.34 40.22 39.91
CA ARG A 126 5.74 41.55 39.83
C ARG A 126 5.78 42.19 41.22
N PRO A 127 6.38 43.38 41.37
CA PRO A 127 6.30 44.12 42.62
C PRO A 127 4.83 44.33 42.98
N LYS A 128 4.45 44.05 44.23
CA LYS A 128 3.16 44.48 44.79
C LYS A 128 3.10 46.00 44.71
N ALA A 129 2.59 46.52 43.59
CA ALA A 129 2.05 47.86 43.55
C ALA A 129 0.77 47.81 44.38
N ASP A 130 0.90 48.18 45.65
CA ASP A 130 -0.06 49.01 46.36
C ASP A 130 0.48 49.29 47.77
N SER A 131 1.04 50.50 47.95
CA SER A 131 0.94 51.33 49.15
C SER A 131 1.64 52.68 48.87
N ASP A 132 0.80 53.64 48.52
CA ASP A 132 0.82 55.07 48.82
C ASP A 132 2.06 55.72 49.49
N ASP A 133 2.29 56.95 49.00
CA ASP A 133 2.94 58.12 49.60
C ASP A 133 4.48 58.29 49.58
N GLY A 134 4.91 59.47 49.10
CA GLY A 134 6.26 60.01 49.31
C GLY A 134 6.99 60.48 48.06
N GLU A 135 6.88 61.78 47.77
CA GLU A 135 7.88 62.54 46.99
C GLU A 135 9.29 62.30 47.56
N ASP A 136 10.28 61.94 46.73
CA ASP A 136 11.54 62.66 46.71
C ASP A 136 12.43 62.35 45.49
N LYS A 137 13.26 63.33 45.16
CA LYS A 137 14.12 63.41 43.97
C LYS A 137 15.37 62.51 44.02
N VAL A 138 16.06 62.54 42.87
CA VAL A 138 17.51 62.28 42.62
C VAL A 138 17.78 60.78 42.35
N GLN A 139 18.45 60.30 41.28
CA GLN A 139 19.64 60.79 40.58
C GLN A 139 19.89 59.95 39.32
N GLU A 140 20.43 60.56 38.26
CA GLU A 140 21.04 59.87 37.11
C GLU A 140 22.16 58.91 37.54
N SER A 141 22.22 57.73 36.93
CA SER A 141 23.51 57.06 36.67
C SER A 141 23.47 56.30 35.36
N SER A 142 24.40 56.70 34.49
CA SER A 142 24.58 56.29 33.11
C SER A 142 24.97 54.82 32.99
N THR A 143 24.27 54.07 32.14
CA THR A 143 24.82 52.86 31.50
C THR A 143 24.43 52.79 30.02
N SER A 144 25.40 53.20 29.20
CA SER A 144 25.85 52.63 27.93
C SER A 144 24.92 51.70 27.12
N PHE A 145 24.92 51.98 25.81
CA PHE A 145 24.43 51.20 24.66
C PHE A 145 22.97 51.45 24.24
N MET A 146 22.68 52.70 23.88
CA MET A 146 21.65 52.98 22.87
C MET A 146 22.08 52.37 21.52
N LYS A 147 21.76 51.10 21.28
CA LYS A 147 21.57 50.63 19.91
C LYS A 147 20.37 51.41 19.41
N HIS A 148 20.57 52.31 18.45
CA HIS A 148 19.46 53.01 17.81
C HIS A 148 18.38 51.98 17.46
N PRO A 149 17.14 52.15 17.96
CA PRO A 149 16.01 51.35 17.48
C PRO A 149 16.00 51.53 15.97
N LYS A 150 15.90 50.43 15.21
CA LYS A 150 15.73 50.51 13.76
C LYS A 150 14.63 51.54 13.48
N ASP A 151 14.92 52.50 12.59
CA ASP A 151 13.96 53.54 12.19
C ASP A 151 12.60 52.89 11.91
N GLU A 152 11.53 53.34 12.56
CA GLU A 152 10.21 52.70 12.47
C GLU A 152 9.75 52.56 11.01
N LYS A 153 10.18 53.50 10.16
CA LYS A 153 9.99 53.41 8.71
C LYS A 153 10.66 52.20 8.07
N MET A 154 11.89 51.89 8.47
CA MET A 154 12.63 50.73 7.99
C MET A 154 11.95 49.43 8.43
N VAL A 155 11.52 49.36 9.70
CA VAL A 155 10.78 48.20 10.22
C VAL A 155 9.46 48.01 9.48
N MET A 156 8.72 49.08 9.20
CA MET A 156 7.49 49.00 8.42
C MET A 156 7.71 48.53 6.98
N GLU A 157 8.77 48.96 6.30
CA GLU A 157 9.10 48.49 4.94
C GLU A 157 9.55 47.02 4.94
N GLU A 158 10.36 46.59 5.92
CA GLU A 158 10.70 45.18 6.12
C GLU A 158 9.44 44.33 6.33
N LEU A 159 8.51 44.77 7.20
CA LEU A 159 7.25 44.07 7.45
C LEU A 159 6.36 44.00 6.20
N LYS A 160 6.25 45.09 5.42
CA LYS A 160 5.49 45.09 4.16
C LYS A 160 6.07 44.09 3.16
N THR A 161 7.39 44.04 3.04
CA THR A 161 8.08 43.14 2.13
C THR A 161 7.85 41.68 2.52
N VAL A 162 7.97 41.37 3.82
CA VAL A 162 7.70 40.02 4.35
C VAL A 162 6.23 39.65 4.16
N ASN A 163 5.28 40.58 4.41
CA ASN A 163 3.86 40.33 4.18
C ASN A 163 3.55 40.04 2.70
N ALA A 164 4.19 40.77 1.78
CA ALA A 164 4.06 40.52 0.34
C ALA A 164 4.60 39.14 -0.04
N GLN A 165 5.77 38.77 0.48
CA GLN A 165 6.35 37.44 0.26
C GLN A 165 5.49 36.31 0.83
N LEU A 166 4.93 36.49 2.04
CA LEU A 166 3.99 35.54 2.64
C LEU A 166 2.74 35.36 1.78
N ARG A 167 2.17 36.45 1.25
CA ARG A 167 1.01 36.38 0.35
C ARG A 167 1.32 35.62 -0.94
N LEU A 168 2.50 35.84 -1.52
CA LEU A 168 2.94 35.09 -2.70
C LEU A 168 3.11 33.60 -2.39
N LEU A 169 3.75 33.26 -1.27
CA LEU A 169 3.92 31.87 -0.84
C LEU A 169 2.58 31.19 -0.56
N ILE A 170 1.65 31.87 0.11
CA ILE A 170 0.30 31.35 0.36
C ILE A 170 -0.42 31.05 -0.97
N ASN A 171 -0.35 31.97 -1.93
CA ASN A 171 -0.96 31.77 -3.25
C ASN A 171 -0.32 30.59 -4.01
N ASP A 172 1.00 30.43 -3.91
CA ASP A 172 1.70 29.30 -4.52
C ASP A 172 1.30 27.97 -3.87
N LEU A 173 1.27 27.91 -2.54
CA LEU A 173 0.81 26.73 -1.79
C LEU A 173 -0.64 26.36 -2.10
N ILE A 174 -1.53 27.34 -2.24
CA ILE A 174 -2.93 27.11 -2.68
C ILE A 174 -2.94 26.51 -4.09
N SER A 175 -2.14 27.05 -5.01
CA SER A 175 -2.04 26.56 -6.38
C SER A 175 -1.52 25.13 -6.44
N GLN A 176 -0.51 24.80 -5.64
CA GLN A 176 0.04 23.44 -5.51
C GLN A 176 -0.99 22.47 -4.91
N LEU A 177 -1.73 22.90 -3.88
CA LEU A 177 -2.79 22.11 -3.26
C LEU A 177 -3.89 21.79 -4.27
N ASP A 178 -4.32 22.77 -5.07
CA ASP A 178 -5.34 22.59 -6.11
C ASP A 178 -4.85 21.70 -7.26
N ALA A 179 -3.58 21.77 -7.62
CA ALA A 179 -2.97 20.86 -8.59
C ALA A 179 -2.97 19.42 -8.06
N SER A 180 -2.52 19.22 -6.82
CA SER A 180 -2.50 17.89 -6.17
C SER A 180 -3.91 17.31 -6.02
N ARG A 181 -4.90 18.12 -5.63
CA ARG A 181 -6.31 17.69 -5.56
C ARG A 181 -6.82 17.20 -6.92
N ARG A 182 -6.53 17.93 -7.99
CA ARG A 182 -6.90 17.53 -9.36
C ARG A 182 -6.23 16.22 -9.78
N GLU A 183 -4.96 16.03 -9.45
CA GLU A 183 -4.25 14.78 -9.72
C GLU A 183 -4.86 13.60 -8.97
N VAL A 184 -5.17 13.77 -7.69
CA VAL A 184 -5.85 12.74 -6.87
C VAL A 184 -7.22 12.39 -7.45
N GLU A 185 -8.01 13.39 -7.88
CA GLU A 185 -9.29 13.18 -8.55
C GLU A 185 -9.11 12.34 -9.83
N SER A 186 -8.14 12.70 -10.67
CA SER A 186 -7.82 11.97 -11.90
C SER A 186 -7.43 10.51 -11.62
N LEU A 187 -6.53 10.29 -10.67
CA LEU A 187 -6.11 8.94 -10.28
C LEU A 187 -7.26 8.11 -9.70
N LYS A 188 -8.16 8.72 -8.91
CA LYS A 188 -9.37 8.05 -8.42
C LYS A 188 -10.31 7.66 -9.55
N THR A 189 -10.55 8.54 -10.52
CA THR A 189 -11.39 8.20 -11.69
C THR A 189 -10.80 7.06 -12.51
N ARG A 190 -9.48 7.06 -12.71
CA ARG A 190 -8.77 6.01 -13.43
C ARG A 190 -8.75 4.68 -12.67
N LEU A 191 -8.59 4.70 -11.35
CA LEU A 191 -8.75 3.52 -10.50
C LEU A 191 -10.17 2.96 -10.60
N LYS A 192 -11.19 3.82 -10.53
CA LYS A 192 -12.59 3.41 -10.66
C LYS A 192 -12.86 2.71 -11.99
N LEU A 193 -12.28 3.20 -13.10
CA LEU A 193 -12.38 2.53 -14.40
C LEU A 193 -11.83 1.10 -14.36
N TYR A 194 -10.62 0.91 -13.82
CA TYR A 194 -10.02 -0.43 -13.69
C TYR A 194 -10.77 -1.33 -12.70
N GLU A 195 -11.39 -0.78 -11.66
CA GLU A 195 -12.25 -1.52 -10.74
C GLU A 195 -13.58 -1.94 -11.40
N THR A 196 -14.13 -1.12 -12.30
CA THR A 196 -15.34 -1.46 -13.07
C THR A 196 -15.09 -2.36 -14.29
N GLU A 197 -13.87 -2.35 -14.84
CA GLU A 197 -13.41 -3.30 -15.86
C GLU A 197 -13.05 -4.67 -15.26
N ALA A 198 -13.14 -4.82 -13.93
CA ALA A 198 -13.17 -6.14 -13.32
C ALA A 198 -14.38 -6.91 -13.86
N ILE A 199 -14.09 -8.06 -14.49
CA ILE A 199 -15.00 -9.01 -15.14
C ILE A 199 -16.40 -8.94 -14.51
N PRO A 200 -17.46 -8.57 -15.27
CA PRO A 200 -18.81 -8.55 -14.74
C PRO A 200 -19.11 -9.90 -14.11
N ASP A 201 -19.79 -9.91 -12.95
CA ASP A 201 -20.15 -11.12 -12.23
C ASP A 201 -21.06 -11.94 -13.15
N LEU A 202 -20.45 -12.86 -13.90
CA LEU A 202 -21.14 -13.68 -14.88
C LEU A 202 -22.15 -14.52 -14.11
N ALA A 203 -23.41 -14.44 -14.54
CA ALA A 203 -24.45 -15.30 -14.01
C ALA A 203 -23.94 -16.76 -14.02
N PRO A 204 -24.16 -17.53 -12.94
CA PRO A 204 -23.75 -18.92 -12.90
C PRO A 204 -24.28 -19.63 -14.14
N LEU A 205 -23.40 -20.31 -14.89
CA LEU A 205 -23.81 -21.04 -16.09
C LEU A 205 -24.93 -22.03 -15.72
N GLU A 206 -26.14 -21.79 -16.23
CA GLU A 206 -27.19 -22.80 -16.18
C GLU A 206 -26.73 -24.00 -17.02
N MET A 207 -26.54 -25.13 -16.35
CA MET A 207 -26.23 -26.37 -17.05
C MET A 207 -27.45 -26.79 -17.87
N PRO A 208 -27.30 -27.11 -19.16
CA PRO A 208 -28.41 -27.56 -19.99
C PRO A 208 -29.08 -28.77 -19.35
N HIS A 209 -30.40 -28.67 -19.16
CA HIS A 209 -31.20 -29.78 -18.65
C HIS A 209 -31.34 -30.80 -19.77
N PHE A 210 -30.47 -31.80 -19.76
CA PHE A 210 -30.60 -32.95 -20.65
C PHE A 210 -31.76 -33.82 -20.16
N ASP A 211 -32.80 -33.92 -20.97
CA ASP A 211 -33.90 -34.83 -20.73
C ASP A 211 -33.53 -36.22 -21.23
N TYR A 212 -33.18 -37.10 -20.29
CA TYR A 212 -32.79 -38.48 -20.57
C TYR A 212 -33.98 -39.42 -20.71
N SER A 213 -35.21 -38.91 -20.66
CA SER A 213 -36.42 -39.75 -20.75
C SER A 213 -36.72 -40.27 -22.17
N THR A 214 -35.89 -39.91 -23.16
CA THR A 214 -35.97 -40.41 -24.55
C THR A 214 -34.83 -41.35 -24.95
N LEU A 215 -34.04 -41.85 -23.98
CA LEU A 215 -33.01 -42.87 -24.18
C LEU A 215 -33.47 -44.27 -23.73
#